data_AF-A0A430SDA8-F1
#
_entry.id   AF-A0A430SDA8-F1
#
_cell.length_a   1.000
_cell.length_b   1.000
_cell.length_c   1.000
_cell.angle_alpha   90.00
_cell.angle_beta   90.00
_cell.angle_gamma   90.00
#
_symmetry.space_group_name_H-M   'P 1'
#
loop_
_entity.id
_entity.type
_entity.pdbx_description
1 polymer ?
#
loop_
_entity_poly.entity_id
_entity_poly.type
_entity_poly.pdbx_seq_one_letter_code
_entity_poly.pdbx_strand_id
1 'polypeptide(L)'
;MALFGSLNALPLEKLLQLLAHKEGAVEIWNVKDIPATTLYLKPGYIRSIDQHGKPLEALAAKATLQALLQAREGSFEFLPGAKPKHKVRLNWPVEKVLLSTVTLQDELERYRPYFPHPKAIFKASEVAKKHLPEESFLAKSLPYLEKGVSAEGLSKALSLPLDLVRFHLFRLERKGLVQRTGQMESSRPGLLELRVLRPGPTIS
;
A
#
# COMPACT_ATOMS: atom_id res chain seq x y z
N MET A 1 28.57 -14.93 -4.49
CA MET A 1 27.91 -14.82 -5.81
C MET A 1 26.68 -13.98 -5.66
N ALA A 2 26.49 -12.99 -6.54
CA ALA A 2 25.22 -12.30 -6.70
C ALA A 2 24.22 -13.29 -7.35
N LEU A 3 22.97 -13.27 -6.89
CA LEU A 3 21.89 -14.07 -7.45
C LEU A 3 20.96 -13.12 -8.19
N PHE A 4 20.80 -13.27 -9.49
CA PHE A 4 19.89 -12.44 -10.29
C PHE A 4 18.86 -13.33 -10.99
N GLY A 5 17.70 -12.76 -11.29
CA GLY A 5 16.64 -13.50 -11.96
C GLY A 5 15.35 -12.71 -12.09
N SER A 6 14.26 -13.45 -12.28
CA SER A 6 12.92 -12.90 -12.45
C SER A 6 11.95 -13.54 -11.48
N LEU A 7 10.98 -12.75 -11.00
CA LEU A 7 9.95 -13.17 -10.04
C LEU A 7 9.00 -14.22 -10.61
N ASN A 8 8.90 -14.35 -11.94
CA ASN A 8 8.11 -15.41 -12.58
C ASN A 8 8.76 -16.80 -12.42
N ALA A 9 10.10 -16.86 -12.42
CA ALA A 9 10.87 -18.10 -12.28
C ALA A 9 11.11 -18.43 -10.80
N LEU A 10 11.39 -17.41 -9.99
CA LEU A 10 11.59 -17.53 -8.56
C LEU A 10 10.79 -16.46 -7.81
N PRO A 11 9.55 -16.78 -7.39
CA PRO A 11 8.71 -15.86 -6.62
C PRO A 11 9.40 -15.38 -5.34
N LEU A 12 9.05 -14.16 -4.91
CA LEU A 12 9.72 -13.50 -3.80
C LEU A 12 9.69 -14.33 -2.50
N GLU A 13 8.58 -15.04 -2.23
CA GLU A 13 8.46 -15.96 -1.08
C GLU A 13 9.57 -17.03 -1.05
N LYS A 14 9.85 -17.65 -2.20
CA LYS A 14 10.90 -18.67 -2.34
C LYS A 14 12.28 -18.03 -2.29
N LEU A 15 12.45 -16.86 -2.88
CA LEU A 15 13.70 -16.10 -2.81
C LEU A 15 14.06 -15.76 -1.36
N LEU A 16 13.09 -15.28 -0.56
CA LEU A 16 13.30 -14.97 0.85
C LEU A 16 13.63 -16.22 1.68
N GLN A 17 13.03 -17.38 1.37
CA GLN A 17 13.38 -18.65 2.00
C GLN A 17 14.82 -19.09 1.66
N LEU A 18 15.22 -19.00 0.39
CA LEU A 18 16.58 -19.32 -0.05
C LEU A 18 17.63 -18.40 0.60
N LEU A 19 17.27 -17.15 0.84
CA LEU A 19 18.12 -16.14 1.48
C LEU A 19 17.96 -16.07 3.00
N ALA A 20 17.21 -16.99 3.62
CA ALA A 20 16.87 -16.92 5.04
C ALA A 20 18.10 -16.84 5.98
N HIS A 21 19.23 -17.42 5.59
CA HIS A 21 20.47 -17.38 6.38
C HIS A 21 21.53 -16.42 5.83
N LYS A 22 21.18 -15.56 4.87
CA LYS A 22 22.11 -14.63 4.22
C LYS A 22 21.90 -13.20 4.72
N GLU A 23 22.97 -12.43 4.77
CA GLU A 23 22.92 -10.97 4.93
C GLU A 23 23.21 -10.31 3.58
N GLY A 24 22.45 -9.27 3.23
CA GLY A 24 22.61 -8.54 1.98
C GLY A 24 21.37 -7.73 1.62
N ALA A 25 21.28 -7.32 0.37
CA ALA A 25 20.13 -6.61 -0.17
C ALA A 25 19.56 -7.34 -1.37
N VAL A 26 18.23 -7.42 -1.48
CA VAL A 26 17.54 -7.84 -2.70
C VAL A 26 16.96 -6.59 -3.34
N GLU A 27 17.48 -6.20 -4.48
CA GLU A 27 16.91 -5.13 -5.30
C GLU A 27 15.88 -5.73 -6.25
N ILE A 28 14.70 -5.13 -6.33
CA ILE A 28 13.58 -5.58 -7.14
C ILE A 28 13.08 -4.42 -7.98
N TRP A 29 12.94 -4.62 -9.28
CA TRP A 29 12.48 -3.60 -10.23
C TRP A 29 11.65 -4.21 -11.36
N ASN A 30 11.14 -3.36 -12.26
CA ASN A 30 10.22 -3.76 -13.34
C ASN A 30 8.95 -4.47 -12.86
N VAL A 31 8.48 -4.13 -11.65
CA VAL A 31 7.20 -4.61 -11.13
C VAL A 31 6.13 -3.58 -11.42
N LYS A 32 5.02 -4.00 -12.04
CA LYS A 32 3.91 -3.11 -12.40
C LYS A 32 3.36 -2.39 -11.17
N ASP A 33 3.20 -1.07 -11.28
CA ASP A 33 2.65 -0.18 -10.24
C ASP A 33 3.42 -0.18 -8.89
N ILE A 34 4.63 -0.74 -8.85
CA ILE A 34 5.49 -0.75 -7.65
C ILE A 34 6.83 -0.10 -7.98
N PRO A 35 7.25 0.94 -7.23
CA PRO A 35 8.58 1.53 -7.38
C PRO A 35 9.70 0.51 -7.15
N ALA A 36 10.87 0.74 -7.76
CA ALA A 36 12.06 -0.06 -7.49
C ALA A 36 12.33 -0.09 -5.98
N THR A 37 12.37 -1.31 -5.44
CA THR A 37 12.35 -1.57 -4.00
C THR A 37 13.55 -2.41 -3.61
N THR A 38 14.23 -2.03 -2.53
CA THR A 38 15.36 -2.77 -1.97
C THR A 38 14.97 -3.37 -0.62
N LEU A 39 15.07 -4.69 -0.50
CA LEU A 39 14.86 -5.41 0.75
C LEU A 39 16.23 -5.69 1.40
N TYR A 40 16.52 -5.05 2.52
CA TYR A 40 17.73 -5.36 3.28
C TYR A 40 17.46 -6.53 4.24
N LEU A 41 18.27 -7.57 4.15
CA LEU A 41 18.11 -8.82 4.87
C LEU A 41 19.20 -8.99 5.93
N LYS A 42 18.80 -9.55 7.07
CA LYS A 42 19.67 -10.23 8.03
C LYS A 42 19.21 -11.69 8.15
N PRO A 43 20.05 -12.60 8.69
CA PRO A 43 19.64 -13.99 8.89
C PRO A 43 18.32 -14.07 9.67
N GLY A 44 17.25 -14.53 9.02
CA GLY A 44 15.90 -14.68 9.55
C GLY A 44 15.01 -13.42 9.53
N TYR A 45 15.52 -12.26 9.10
CA TYR A 45 14.81 -10.99 9.24
C TYR A 45 14.90 -10.08 8.00
N ILE A 46 13.78 -9.40 7.72
CA ILE A 46 13.77 -8.19 6.89
C ILE A 46 14.12 -7.01 7.78
N ARG A 47 15.32 -6.47 7.57
CA ARG A 47 15.88 -5.37 8.36
C ARG A 47 15.23 -4.05 8.02
N SER A 48 15.10 -3.74 6.73
CA SER A 48 14.40 -2.55 6.22
C SER A 48 13.96 -2.78 4.78
N ILE A 49 13.02 -1.96 4.34
CA ILE A 49 12.55 -1.90 2.97
C ILE A 49 12.72 -0.47 2.51
N ASP A 50 13.39 -0.28 1.39
CA ASP A 50 13.73 1.03 0.87
C ASP A 50 13.14 1.21 -0.52
N GLN A 51 12.66 2.42 -0.82
CA GLN A 51 12.30 2.85 -2.17
C GLN A 51 13.01 4.17 -2.45
N HIS A 52 13.56 4.30 -3.66
CA HIS A 52 14.35 5.48 -4.06
C HIS A 52 15.47 5.83 -3.05
N GLY A 53 16.08 4.81 -2.44
CA GLY A 53 17.16 4.96 -1.45
C GLY A 53 16.72 5.50 -0.09
N LYS A 54 15.41 5.58 0.19
CA LYS A 54 14.87 6.00 1.49
C LYS A 54 14.16 4.83 2.18
N PRO A 55 14.34 4.64 3.50
CA PRO A 55 13.61 3.62 4.24
C PRO A 55 12.13 3.94 4.29
N LEU A 56 11.31 2.94 4.02
CA LEU A 56 9.88 2.99 4.22
C LEU A 56 9.53 2.84 5.70
N GLU A 57 8.52 3.58 6.13
CA GLU A 57 7.85 3.38 7.41
C GLU A 57 7.09 2.04 7.45
N ALA A 58 6.81 1.53 8.65
CA ALA A 58 6.24 0.19 8.85
C ALA A 58 4.96 -0.09 8.04
N LEU A 59 4.04 0.87 7.93
CA LEU A 59 2.80 0.68 7.18
C LEU A 59 3.04 0.56 5.67
N ALA A 60 3.79 1.51 5.10
CA ALA A 60 4.14 1.51 3.68
C ALA A 60 5.04 0.32 3.31
N ALA A 61 5.98 -0.04 4.17
CA ALA A 61 6.84 -1.22 4.01
C ALA A 61 6.01 -2.50 3.96
N LYS A 62 5.01 -2.64 4.85
CA LYS A 62 4.15 -3.82 4.89
C LYS A 62 3.31 -3.93 3.61
N ALA A 63 2.72 -2.82 3.18
CA ALA A 63 1.92 -2.77 1.96
C ALA A 63 2.76 -3.07 0.70
N THR A 64 3.96 -2.50 0.63
CA THR A 64 4.91 -2.74 -0.48
C THR A 64 5.32 -4.20 -0.54
N LEU A 65 5.69 -4.78 0.60
CA LEU A 65 6.09 -6.19 0.67
C LEU A 65 4.96 -7.13 0.26
N GLN A 66 3.72 -6.83 0.66
CA GLN A 66 2.54 -7.60 0.23
C GLN A 66 2.34 -7.54 -1.28
N ALA A 67 2.46 -6.34 -1.86
CA ALA A 67 2.34 -6.17 -3.30
C ALA A 67 3.46 -6.89 -4.06
N LEU A 68 4.69 -6.88 -3.55
CA LEU A 68 5.82 -7.63 -4.12
C LEU A 68 5.67 -9.14 -3.99
N LEU A 69 5.11 -9.65 -2.88
CA LEU A 69 4.81 -11.08 -2.72
C LEU A 69 3.72 -11.56 -3.68
N GLN A 70 2.82 -10.66 -4.10
CA GLN A 70 1.80 -10.93 -5.12
C GLN A 70 2.32 -10.80 -6.55
N ALA A 71 3.41 -10.05 -6.75
CA ALA A 71 3.98 -9.84 -8.06
C ALA A 71 4.48 -11.17 -8.65
N ARG A 72 3.94 -11.53 -9.82
CA ARG A 72 4.39 -12.68 -10.61
C ARG A 72 5.38 -12.30 -11.71
N GLU A 73 5.64 -11.00 -11.86
CA GLU A 73 6.53 -10.43 -12.87
C GLU A 73 7.41 -9.37 -12.22
N GLY A 74 8.62 -9.20 -12.76
CA GLY A 74 9.65 -8.29 -12.24
C GLY A 74 11.01 -8.97 -12.20
N SER A 75 12.06 -8.15 -12.10
CA SER A 75 13.45 -8.61 -12.03
C SER A 75 14.00 -8.40 -10.63
N PHE A 76 14.95 -9.23 -10.22
CA PHE A 76 15.64 -9.06 -8.96
C PHE A 76 17.14 -9.32 -9.07
N GLU A 77 17.90 -8.72 -8.15
CA GLU A 77 19.30 -9.03 -7.89
C GLU A 77 19.57 -9.03 -6.38
N PHE A 78 20.25 -10.07 -5.91
CA PHE A 78 20.76 -10.17 -4.56
C PHE A 78 22.22 -9.73 -4.52
N LEU A 79 22.49 -8.74 -3.69
CA LEU A 79 23.79 -8.16 -3.39
C LEU A 79 24.26 -8.66 -2.01
N PRO A 80 25.12 -9.69 -1.92
CA PRO A 80 25.57 -10.25 -0.65
C PRO A 80 26.33 -9.21 0.17
N GLY A 81 26.04 -9.14 1.48
CA GLY A 81 26.73 -8.24 2.41
C GLY A 81 26.38 -6.75 2.28
N ALA A 82 25.53 -6.37 1.31
CA ALA A 82 25.04 -5.00 1.19
C ALA A 82 24.25 -4.58 2.43
N LYS A 83 24.49 -3.34 2.89
CA LYS A 83 23.91 -2.79 4.12
C LYS A 83 23.25 -1.44 3.85
N PRO A 84 22.12 -1.13 4.49
CA PRO A 84 21.49 0.17 4.34
C PRO A 84 22.37 1.25 4.96
N LYS A 85 22.42 2.43 4.33
CA LYS A 85 23.17 3.60 4.83
C LYS A 85 22.51 4.24 6.08
N HIS A 86 21.28 3.85 6.41
CA HIS A 86 20.50 4.42 7.51
C HIS A 86 20.35 3.48 8.72
N LYS A 87 19.87 4.05 9.84
CA LYS A 87 19.67 3.33 11.12
C LYS A 87 18.27 2.75 11.31
N VAL A 88 17.27 3.13 10.50
CA VAL A 88 15.90 2.57 10.58
C VAL A 88 15.92 1.04 10.51
N ARG A 89 15.12 0.40 11.37
CA ARG A 89 14.97 -1.06 11.47
C ARG A 89 13.49 -1.40 11.61
N LEU A 90 12.99 -2.22 10.69
CA LEU A 90 11.74 -2.95 10.85
C LEU A 90 11.95 -4.25 11.63
N ASN A 91 13.07 -4.94 11.36
CA ASN A 91 13.47 -6.21 11.99
C ASN A 91 12.32 -7.25 12.03
N TRP A 92 11.62 -7.42 10.91
CA TRP A 92 10.51 -8.36 10.84
C TRP A 92 11.02 -9.78 10.56
N PRO A 93 10.62 -10.79 11.36
CA PRO A 93 10.96 -12.18 11.08
C PRO A 93 10.34 -12.61 9.74
N VAL A 94 11.17 -13.12 8.82
CA VAL A 94 10.74 -13.50 7.45
C VAL A 94 9.57 -14.48 7.51
N GLU A 95 9.67 -15.52 8.34
CA GLU A 95 8.64 -16.55 8.49
C GLU A 95 7.29 -15.97 8.94
N LYS A 96 7.29 -15.10 9.96
CA LYS A 96 6.07 -14.45 10.45
C LYS A 96 5.45 -13.56 9.38
N VAL A 97 6.27 -12.88 8.59
CA VAL A 97 5.79 -12.02 7.51
C VAL A 97 5.15 -12.82 6.39
N LEU A 98 5.80 -13.91 5.96
CA LEU A 98 5.25 -14.82 4.95
C LEU A 98 3.91 -15.40 5.41
N LEU A 99 3.83 -15.92 6.64
CA LEU A 99 2.59 -16.43 7.22
C LEU A 99 1.50 -15.35 7.30
N SER A 100 1.83 -14.16 7.79
CA SER A 100 0.87 -13.05 7.92
C SER A 100 0.35 -12.54 6.57
N THR A 101 1.15 -12.70 5.51
CA THR A 101 0.75 -12.28 4.17
C THR A 101 -0.27 -13.24 3.58
N VAL A 102 -0.07 -14.56 3.76
CA VAL A 102 -1.06 -15.57 3.35
C VAL A 102 -2.40 -15.33 4.06
N THR A 103 -2.39 -15.17 5.39
CA THR A 103 -3.63 -14.91 6.14
C THR A 103 -4.34 -13.63 5.69
N LEU A 104 -3.58 -12.56 5.44
CA LEU A 104 -4.16 -11.29 4.99
C LEU A 104 -4.67 -11.37 3.55
N GLN A 105 -4.03 -12.14 2.67
CA GLN A 105 -4.52 -12.41 1.32
C GLN A 105 -5.85 -13.15 1.35
N ASP A 106 -5.95 -14.21 2.15
CA ASP A 106 -7.18 -14.98 2.32
C ASP A 106 -8.31 -14.09 2.85
N GLU A 107 -8.01 -13.20 3.81
CA GLU A 107 -8.97 -12.21 4.30
C GLU A 107 -9.37 -11.20 3.20
N LEU A 108 -8.40 -10.66 2.46
CA LEU A 108 -8.66 -9.71 1.38
C LEU A 108 -9.56 -10.32 0.30
N GLU A 109 -9.27 -11.54 -0.15
CA GLU A 109 -10.06 -12.24 -1.17
C GLU A 109 -11.46 -12.55 -0.66
N ARG A 110 -11.58 -13.06 0.56
CA ARG A 110 -12.87 -13.38 1.19
C ARG A 110 -13.75 -12.14 1.33
N TYR A 111 -13.18 -10.99 1.71
CA TYR A 111 -13.94 -9.78 1.98
C TYR A 111 -14.05 -8.82 0.79
N ARG A 112 -13.32 -9.05 -0.31
CA ARG A 112 -13.32 -8.19 -1.51
C ARG A 112 -14.71 -7.82 -2.02
N PRO A 113 -15.69 -8.74 -2.06
CA PRO A 113 -17.05 -8.41 -2.51
C PRO A 113 -17.77 -7.37 -1.63
N TYR A 114 -17.33 -7.22 -0.37
CA TYR A 114 -17.92 -6.30 0.61
C TYR A 114 -17.15 -4.99 0.74
N PHE A 115 -16.06 -4.83 -0.01
CA PHE A 115 -15.25 -3.62 0.07
C PHE A 115 -16.06 -2.40 -0.38
N PRO A 116 -15.93 -1.28 0.34
CA PRO A 116 -16.61 -0.05 -0.05
C PRO A 116 -16.26 0.38 -1.47
N HIS A 117 -17.16 1.11 -2.11
CA HIS A 117 -16.87 1.71 -3.40
C HIS A 117 -15.63 2.62 -3.29
N PRO A 118 -14.68 2.58 -4.24
CA PRO A 118 -13.43 3.37 -4.18
C PRO A 118 -13.65 4.88 -3.91
N LYS A 119 -14.73 5.43 -4.47
CA LYS A 119 -15.12 6.84 -4.31
C LYS A 119 -16.02 7.14 -3.11
N ALA A 120 -16.42 6.16 -2.32
CA ALA A 120 -17.28 6.42 -1.16
C ALA A 120 -16.53 7.29 -0.13
N ILE A 121 -17.17 8.35 0.35
CA ILE A 121 -16.57 9.27 1.32
C ILE A 121 -16.79 8.74 2.74
N PHE A 122 -15.71 8.72 3.53
CA PHE A 122 -15.68 8.29 4.93
C PHE A 122 -15.37 9.44 5.86
N LYS A 123 -16.00 9.43 7.04
CA LYS A 123 -15.65 10.30 8.17
C LYS A 123 -15.28 9.50 9.42
N ALA A 124 -14.35 10.04 10.21
CA ALA A 124 -14.01 9.48 11.52
C ALA A 124 -15.17 9.68 12.50
N SER A 125 -15.45 8.67 13.33
CA SER A 125 -16.38 8.82 14.45
C SER A 125 -15.70 9.45 15.67
N GLU A 126 -16.48 9.94 16.62
CA GLU A 126 -15.94 10.45 17.90
C GLU A 126 -15.18 9.38 18.70
N VAL A 127 -15.51 8.10 18.49
CA VAL A 127 -14.82 6.97 19.14
C VAL A 127 -13.41 6.78 18.56
N ALA A 128 -13.23 6.99 17.25
CA ALA A 128 -11.92 6.88 16.61
C ALA A 128 -10.91 7.90 17.14
N LYS A 129 -11.37 9.10 17.52
CA LYS A 129 -10.52 10.15 18.08
C LYS A 129 -9.94 9.78 19.45
N LYS A 130 -10.58 8.86 20.19
CA LYS A 130 -10.17 8.43 21.54
C LYS A 130 -9.29 7.18 21.55
N HIS A 131 -9.18 6.46 20.43
CA HIS A 131 -8.46 5.19 20.35
C HIS A 131 -7.40 5.22 19.25
N LEU A 132 -6.15 5.57 19.60
CA LEU A 132 -5.07 5.66 18.62
C LEU A 132 -3.74 5.16 19.18
N PRO A 133 -3.23 4.02 18.68
CA PRO A 133 -1.81 3.76 18.66
C PRO A 133 -1.11 4.67 17.64
N GLU A 134 0.05 5.24 18.00
CA GLU A 134 0.81 6.22 17.20
C GLU A 134 1.19 5.71 15.79
N GLU A 135 1.26 4.39 15.58
CA GLU A 135 1.67 3.79 14.30
C GLU A 135 0.53 3.07 13.54
N SER A 136 -0.72 3.25 13.94
CA SER A 136 -1.85 2.58 13.29
C SER A 136 -2.31 3.24 11.99
N PHE A 137 -2.92 2.46 11.07
CA PHE A 137 -3.60 3.01 9.88
C PHE A 137 -4.63 4.09 10.26
N LEU A 138 -5.34 3.92 11.38
CA LEU A 138 -6.33 4.89 11.85
C LEU A 138 -5.65 6.22 12.23
N ALA A 139 -4.53 6.20 12.94
CA ALA A 139 -3.80 7.42 13.31
C ALA A 139 -3.36 8.23 12.08
N LYS A 140 -2.87 7.56 11.04
CA LYS A 140 -2.42 8.23 9.81
C LYS A 140 -3.56 8.72 8.94
N SER A 141 -4.69 8.01 8.93
CA SER A 141 -5.87 8.38 8.13
C SER A 141 -6.76 9.40 8.82
N LEU A 142 -6.70 9.54 10.15
CA LEU A 142 -7.54 10.44 10.94
C LEU A 142 -7.61 11.88 10.40
N PRO A 143 -6.50 12.60 10.12
CA PRO A 143 -6.57 14.00 9.67
C PRO A 143 -7.30 14.17 8.32
N TYR A 144 -7.35 13.11 7.50
CA TYR A 144 -8.11 13.08 6.26
C TYR A 144 -9.57 12.67 6.50
N LEU A 145 -9.79 11.68 7.37
CA LEU A 145 -11.11 11.20 7.76
C LEU A 145 -11.92 12.27 8.51
N GLU A 146 -11.30 13.17 9.25
CA GLU A 146 -12.01 14.28 9.90
C GLU A 146 -12.61 15.25 8.88
N LYS A 147 -11.92 15.46 7.75
CA LYS A 147 -12.38 16.34 6.66
C LYS A 147 -13.39 15.64 5.73
N GLY A 148 -13.44 14.31 5.76
CA GLY A 148 -14.15 13.50 4.80
C GLY A 148 -13.26 13.18 3.60
N VAL A 149 -12.99 11.90 3.38
CA VAL A 149 -12.08 11.45 2.30
C VAL A 149 -12.56 10.13 1.71
N SER A 150 -12.28 9.92 0.42
CA SER A 150 -12.57 8.63 -0.24
C SER A 150 -11.46 7.61 -0.02
N ALA A 151 -11.72 6.34 -0.37
CA ALA A 151 -10.68 5.33 -0.36
C ALA A 151 -9.58 5.61 -1.41
N GLU A 152 -9.94 6.16 -2.58
CA GLU A 152 -8.97 6.63 -3.58
C GLU A 152 -8.12 7.78 -3.07
N GLY A 153 -8.74 8.76 -2.38
CA GLY A 153 -8.05 9.90 -1.78
C GLY A 153 -7.06 9.45 -0.71
N LEU A 154 -7.46 8.52 0.16
CA LEU A 154 -6.57 7.93 1.17
C LEU A 154 -5.45 7.10 0.56
N SER A 155 -5.74 6.32 -0.48
CA SER A 155 -4.73 5.53 -1.20
C SER A 155 -3.62 6.42 -1.75
N LYS A 156 -3.98 7.55 -2.37
CA LYS A 156 -3.02 8.56 -2.87
C LYS A 156 -2.29 9.26 -1.73
N ALA A 157 -3.01 9.73 -0.71
CA ALA A 157 -2.44 10.49 0.39
C ALA A 157 -1.44 9.68 1.23
N LEU A 158 -1.73 8.40 1.46
CA LEU A 158 -0.89 7.50 2.25
C LEU A 158 0.07 6.66 1.40
N SER A 159 0.02 6.78 0.07
CA SER A 159 0.78 5.95 -0.88
C SER A 159 0.60 4.44 -0.62
N LEU A 160 -0.65 4.03 -0.34
CA LEU A 160 -1.01 2.64 -0.07
C LEU A 160 -1.87 2.06 -1.21
N PRO A 161 -1.79 0.75 -1.50
CA PRO A 161 -2.66 0.10 -2.46
C PRO A 161 -4.14 0.30 -2.13
N LEU A 162 -4.94 0.63 -3.15
CA LEU A 162 -6.36 0.97 -2.99
C LEU A 162 -7.15 -0.13 -2.27
N ASP A 163 -6.96 -1.39 -2.64
CA ASP A 163 -7.69 -2.49 -2.00
C ASP A 163 -7.31 -2.69 -0.53
N LEU A 164 -6.06 -2.41 -0.16
CA LEU A 164 -5.63 -2.44 1.24
C LEU A 164 -6.31 -1.32 2.04
N VAL A 165 -6.41 -0.11 1.47
CA VAL A 165 -7.14 1.01 2.08
C VAL A 165 -8.62 0.67 2.24
N ARG A 166 -9.26 0.13 1.20
CA ARG A 166 -10.67 -0.28 1.22
C ARG A 166 -10.93 -1.35 2.28
N PHE A 167 -10.02 -2.32 2.44
CA PHE A 167 -10.09 -3.33 3.48
C PHE A 167 -9.97 -2.73 4.89
N HIS A 168 -9.01 -1.82 5.11
CA HIS A 168 -8.88 -1.15 6.40
C HIS A 168 -10.13 -0.32 6.74
N LEU A 169 -10.68 0.41 5.78
CA LEU A 169 -11.93 1.16 5.96
C LEU A 169 -13.11 0.24 6.27
N PHE A 170 -13.26 -0.88 5.57
CA PHE A 170 -14.28 -1.90 5.87
C PHE A 170 -14.17 -2.41 7.31
N ARG A 171 -12.95 -2.72 7.78
CA ARG A 171 -12.73 -3.18 9.17
C ARG A 171 -13.02 -2.09 10.20
N LEU A 172 -12.65 -0.84 9.93
CA LEU A 172 -12.91 0.29 10.83
C LEU A 172 -14.40 0.62 10.91
N GLU A 173 -15.11 0.52 9.79
CA GLU A 173 -16.56 0.73 9.70
C GLU A 173 -17.32 -0.29 10.55
N ARG A 174 -16.95 -1.58 10.46
CA ARG A 174 -17.51 -2.64 11.32
C ARG A 174 -17.23 -2.47 12.81
N LYS A 175 -16.19 -1.71 13.16
CA LYS A 175 -15.86 -1.36 14.54
C LYS A 175 -16.50 -0.04 15.00
N GLY A 176 -17.28 0.63 14.14
CA GLY A 176 -17.88 1.93 14.43
C GLY A 176 -16.88 3.09 14.51
N LEU A 177 -15.65 2.90 14.03
CA LEU A 177 -14.58 3.91 14.09
C LEU A 177 -14.63 4.88 12.90
N VAL A 178 -15.18 4.45 11.77
CA VAL A 178 -15.45 5.31 10.62
C VAL A 178 -16.87 5.07 10.11
N GLN A 179 -17.44 6.05 9.43
CA GLN A 179 -18.77 5.95 8.84
C GLN A 179 -18.77 6.48 7.42
N ARG A 180 -19.49 5.81 6.52
CA ARG A 180 -19.77 6.35 5.18
C ARG A 180 -20.74 7.51 5.31
N THR A 181 -20.49 8.59 4.59
CA THR A 181 -21.39 9.75 4.56
C THR A 181 -22.57 9.56 3.59
N GLY A 182 -22.58 8.46 2.82
CA GLY A 182 -23.50 8.26 1.70
C GLY A 182 -23.14 9.06 0.44
N GLN A 183 -22.14 9.95 0.52
CA GLN A 183 -21.65 10.73 -0.61
C GLN A 183 -20.54 9.98 -1.34
N MET A 184 -20.44 10.22 -2.64
CA MET A 184 -19.30 9.80 -3.45
C MET A 184 -18.43 11.01 -3.78
N GLU A 185 -17.11 10.82 -3.80
CA GLU A 185 -16.20 11.81 -4.33
C GLU A 185 -16.54 12.03 -5.80
N SER A 186 -16.97 13.26 -6.11
CA SER A 186 -17.14 13.66 -7.48
C SER A 186 -15.77 13.69 -8.13
N SER A 187 -15.61 12.95 -9.22
CA SER A 187 -14.54 13.23 -10.15
C SER A 187 -14.76 14.69 -10.57
N ARG A 188 -13.91 15.61 -10.12
CA ARG A 188 -13.80 16.91 -10.79
C ARG A 188 -13.01 16.66 -12.08
N PRO A 189 -13.63 16.56 -13.27
CA PRO A 189 -12.92 16.99 -14.46
C PRO A 189 -12.62 18.48 -14.25
N GLY A 190 -11.41 18.90 -14.61
CA GLY A 190 -11.08 20.32 -14.67
C GLY A 190 -12.16 21.06 -15.45
N LEU A 191 -12.48 22.27 -14.99
CA LEU A 191 -13.35 23.24 -15.64
C LEU A 191 -13.17 23.24 -17.17
N LEU A 192 -14.08 22.56 -17.87
CA LEU A 192 -14.55 22.94 -19.20
C LEU A 192 -16.01 23.33 -19.05
N GLU A 193 -16.24 24.49 -18.44
CA GLU A 193 -17.47 25.25 -18.63
C GLU A 193 -17.11 26.65 -19.10
N LEU A 194 -16.89 26.80 -20.40
CA LEU A 194 -17.27 28.03 -21.09
C LEU A 194 -18.35 27.67 -22.11
N ARG A 195 -19.56 27.62 -21.54
CA ARG A 195 -20.87 27.90 -22.13
C ARG A 195 -20.97 27.78 -23.65
N VAL A 196 -21.59 26.67 -24.07
CA VAL A 196 -22.44 26.65 -25.26
C VAL A 196 -23.62 27.61 -25.02
N LEU A 197 -23.61 28.77 -25.66
CA LEU A 197 -24.83 29.54 -25.94
C LEU A 197 -25.18 29.30 -27.42
N ARG A 198 -26.26 28.53 -27.65
CA ARG A 198 -26.95 28.43 -28.95
C ARG A 198 -27.88 29.66 -29.15
N PRO A 199 -28.73 29.74 -30.20
CA PRO A 199 -28.42 30.31 -31.52
C PRO A 199 -29.41 31.42 -31.99
N GLY A 200 -29.01 32.19 -33.03
CA GLY A 200 -29.91 32.90 -33.98
C GLY A 200 -30.46 34.29 -33.57
N PRO A 201 -31.02 35.10 -34.51
CA PRO A 201 -31.32 34.81 -35.91
C PRO A 201 -30.73 35.79 -36.95
N THR A 202 -30.82 35.36 -38.20
CA THR A 202 -30.65 36.08 -39.47
C THR A 202 -31.51 37.33 -39.54
N ILE A 203 -30.97 38.45 -40.04
CA ILE A 203 -31.75 39.51 -40.68
C ILE A 203 -30.98 39.97 -41.94
N SER A 204 -31.75 39.99 -43.04
CA SER A 204 -31.53 40.36 -44.44
C SER A 204 -30.36 41.27 -44.81
#